data_AF-A0A6P5EFX1-F1
#
_entry.id   AF-A0A6P5EFX1-F1
#
_cell.length_a   1.000
_cell.length_b   1.000
_cell.length_c   1.000
_cell.angle_alpha   90.00
_cell.angle_beta   90.00
_cell.angle_gamma   90.00
#
_symmetry.space_group_name_H-M   'P 1'
#
loop_
_entity.id
_entity.type
_entity.pdbx_description
1 polymer ?
#
loop_
_entity_poly.entity_id
_entity_poly.type
_entity_poly.pdbx_seq_one_letter_code
_entity_poly.pdbx_strand_id
1 'polypeptide(L)'
;MAAATDPCRRLTRPQATCRCRPLPPPAAAVTTGLSLCSSTFVCGSSSFSRCRSPPPAKGSTKLFSPSAVNPSHRVPEVDREQLAVYKSGSGKFDEFYGAKATLNVYGFPNLKGQESSSAVIWILNNADNQLNVITTGWHVYPELYGDTQTHFFTLWAVDEQSSTGCYNLQCNGFVLQNATSIVPGVVLNPVSTVDGPQYEVTIKVFKDPTSGDWWLYFGHDDNLNPVGYWPKSLFTSLANKATRVDFGGQVTFPKSDTGPPMGSGHFPEDHKAAYFKDTNYIDKNGGFFLPDNPDFRVDSPDCYNLGGFDTDHFLYGGPGGCTN
;
A
#
# COMPACT_ATOMS: atom_id res chain seq x y z
N MET A 1 35.98 32.00 -64.08
CA MET A 1 37.17 31.40 -64.73
C MET A 1 37.49 30.10 -64.00
N ALA A 2 37.63 28.99 -64.75
CA ALA A 2 38.25 27.68 -64.47
C ALA A 2 38.14 27.10 -63.03
N ALA A 3 37.37 26.01 -62.81
CA ALA A 3 37.77 24.59 -62.89
C ALA A 3 38.74 24.18 -61.75
N ALA A 4 38.26 23.50 -60.70
CA ALA A 4 38.10 22.04 -60.57
C ALA A 4 39.39 21.31 -60.17
N THR A 5 39.38 20.68 -58.98
CA THR A 5 39.80 19.27 -58.74
C THR A 5 39.64 18.90 -57.26
N ASP A 6 38.82 17.87 -57.01
CA ASP A 6 38.83 16.99 -55.84
C ASP A 6 39.65 15.73 -56.23
N PRO A 7 40.34 15.05 -55.30
CA PRO A 7 39.86 13.69 -55.02
C PRO A 7 39.99 13.21 -53.57
N CYS A 8 38.87 12.65 -53.10
CA CYS A 8 38.71 11.58 -52.10
C CYS A 8 39.93 10.66 -51.87
N ARG A 9 40.32 10.51 -50.59
CA ARG A 9 40.93 9.27 -50.07
C ARG A 9 40.23 8.84 -48.78
N ARG A 10 39.63 7.63 -48.81
CA ARG A 10 39.00 6.94 -47.67
C ARG A 10 40.02 6.64 -46.57
N LEU A 11 39.58 6.66 -45.31
CA LEU A 11 39.70 5.57 -44.32
C LEU A 11 39.00 5.94 -42.99
N THR A 12 37.81 5.35 -42.81
CA THR A 12 37.16 4.81 -41.58
C THR A 12 37.43 5.44 -40.17
N ARG A 13 36.34 5.97 -39.57
CA ARG A 13 36.07 6.29 -38.14
C ARG A 13 35.65 5.02 -37.35
N PRO A 14 35.50 4.98 -35.99
CA PRO A 14 34.68 5.90 -35.15
C PRO A 14 35.19 6.22 -33.71
N GLN A 15 35.08 7.48 -33.26
CA GLN A 15 34.11 8.07 -32.30
C GLN A 15 34.25 7.66 -30.82
N ALA A 16 34.75 8.61 -30.02
CA ALA A 16 34.71 8.65 -28.56
C ALA A 16 33.45 9.38 -28.06
N THR A 17 32.94 8.93 -26.92
CA THR A 17 31.69 9.33 -26.24
C THR A 17 31.84 10.65 -25.46
N CYS A 18 30.85 11.54 -25.58
CA CYS A 18 30.71 12.73 -24.72
C CYS A 18 29.78 12.41 -23.55
N ARG A 19 30.21 12.73 -22.31
CA ARG A 19 29.39 12.69 -21.08
C ARG A 19 28.98 14.12 -20.68
N CYS A 20 27.71 14.32 -20.36
CA CYS A 20 27.19 15.56 -19.78
C CYS A 20 27.29 15.53 -18.25
N ARG A 21 27.74 16.62 -17.63
CA ARG A 21 27.72 16.86 -16.17
C ARG A 21 26.62 17.89 -15.84
N PRO A 22 25.90 17.77 -14.70
CA PRO A 22 24.95 18.79 -14.25
C PRO A 22 25.65 20.00 -13.62
N LEU A 23 25.07 21.19 -13.79
CA LEU A 23 25.45 22.43 -13.09
C LEU A 23 24.66 22.59 -11.78
N PRO A 24 25.24 23.20 -10.72
CA PRO A 24 24.58 23.37 -9.42
C PRO A 24 23.61 24.58 -9.40
N PRO A 25 22.68 24.65 -8.42
CA PRO A 25 21.67 25.70 -8.34
C PRO A 25 22.23 27.03 -7.77
N PRO A 26 21.65 28.19 -8.10
CA PRO A 26 22.08 29.47 -7.55
C PRO A 26 21.49 29.72 -6.15
N ALA A 27 22.32 30.27 -5.27
CA ALA A 27 21.97 30.70 -3.91
C ALA A 27 21.19 32.03 -3.90
N ALA A 28 20.39 32.21 -2.85
CA ALA A 28 19.52 33.35 -2.62
C ALA A 28 20.26 34.67 -2.33
N ALA A 29 19.72 35.77 -2.84
CA ALA A 29 19.97 37.12 -2.33
C ALA A 29 18.69 37.96 -2.40
N VAL A 30 18.49 38.76 -1.36
CA VAL A 30 17.27 39.50 -1.01
C VAL A 30 17.34 40.93 -1.55
N THR A 31 16.13 41.47 -1.79
CA THR A 31 15.67 42.89 -1.82
C THR A 31 15.64 43.72 -3.13
N THR A 32 14.41 44.21 -3.34
CA THR A 32 13.93 45.50 -3.91
C THR A 32 13.90 45.73 -5.43
N GLY A 33 12.69 46.08 -5.90
CA GLY A 33 12.50 47.03 -7.01
C GLY A 33 11.69 46.53 -8.20
N LEU A 34 10.45 47.03 -8.32
CA LEU A 34 9.60 46.95 -9.51
C LEU A 34 10.34 47.40 -10.79
N SER A 35 10.21 46.65 -11.89
CA SER A 35 9.96 47.22 -13.22
C SER A 35 9.44 46.14 -14.19
N LEU A 36 8.31 46.45 -14.82
CA LEU A 36 7.78 45.76 -16.00
C LEU A 36 8.77 45.87 -17.17
N CYS A 37 8.90 44.80 -17.95
CA CYS A 37 9.24 44.88 -19.36
C CYS A 37 8.62 43.69 -20.11
N SER A 38 7.63 44.00 -20.94
CA SER A 38 7.11 43.12 -21.99
C SER A 38 8.17 42.87 -23.05
N SER A 39 8.23 41.67 -23.59
CA SER A 39 8.82 41.42 -24.92
C SER A 39 8.17 40.19 -25.56
N THR A 40 7.25 40.47 -26.45
CA THR A 40 6.75 39.61 -27.53
C THR A 40 7.91 39.22 -28.45
N PHE A 41 8.02 37.93 -28.80
CA PHE A 41 8.82 37.50 -29.95
C PHE A 41 7.90 36.92 -31.04
N VAL A 42 7.98 37.56 -32.20
CA VAL A 42 7.35 37.21 -33.47
C VAL A 42 8.22 36.16 -34.15
N CYS A 43 7.64 35.02 -34.55
CA CYS A 43 8.29 34.07 -35.46
C CYS A 43 7.68 34.22 -36.87
N GLY A 44 8.41 34.89 -37.75
CA GLY A 44 8.12 35.00 -39.18
C GLY A 44 8.83 33.91 -39.99
N SER A 45 8.03 33.05 -40.60
CA SER A 45 8.20 32.33 -41.88
C SER A 45 9.56 32.30 -42.60
N SER A 46 10.10 31.08 -42.83
CA SER A 46 10.48 30.59 -44.17
C SER A 46 10.97 29.12 -44.19
N SER A 47 10.14 28.26 -44.79
CA SER A 47 10.45 27.14 -45.71
C SER A 47 11.48 26.03 -45.39
N PHE A 48 10.90 24.84 -45.16
CA PHE A 48 11.27 23.47 -45.61
C PHE A 48 12.60 22.81 -45.22
N SER A 49 12.49 21.74 -44.43
CA SER A 49 12.75 20.38 -44.92
C SER A 49 12.16 19.31 -43.96
N ARG A 50 11.39 18.36 -44.50
CA ARG A 50 10.81 17.23 -43.74
C ARG A 50 11.94 16.30 -43.31
N CYS A 51 12.15 16.12 -42.00
CA CYS A 51 12.85 14.93 -41.51
C CYS A 51 11.98 13.69 -41.79
N ARG A 52 12.40 12.87 -42.77
CA ARG A 52 11.86 11.52 -42.97
C ARG A 52 12.27 10.66 -41.77
N SER A 53 11.30 10.00 -41.16
CA SER A 53 11.52 8.90 -40.23
C SER A 53 12.28 7.76 -40.94
N PRO A 54 13.26 7.11 -40.28
CA PRO A 54 13.91 5.93 -40.83
C PRO A 54 12.92 4.74 -40.87
N PRO A 55 13.05 3.82 -41.84
CA PRO A 55 12.20 2.64 -41.89
C PRO A 55 12.49 1.71 -40.70
N PRO A 56 11.49 0.96 -40.20
CA PRO A 56 11.69 0.07 -39.05
C PRO A 56 12.66 -1.05 -39.42
N ALA A 57 13.69 -1.22 -38.58
CA ALA A 57 14.59 -2.35 -38.67
C ALA A 57 13.82 -3.66 -38.48
N LYS A 58 13.94 -4.58 -39.44
CA LYS A 58 13.45 -5.96 -39.33
C LYS A 58 14.30 -6.71 -38.30
N GLY A 59 14.01 -6.50 -37.02
CA GLY A 59 14.41 -7.39 -35.95
C GLY A 59 13.35 -8.47 -35.80
N SER A 60 13.74 -9.73 -35.86
CA SER A 60 12.85 -10.87 -35.59
C SER A 60 12.26 -10.72 -34.19
N THR A 61 10.99 -10.34 -34.12
CA THR A 61 10.15 -10.55 -32.95
C THR A 61 10.06 -12.06 -32.76
N LYS A 62 10.95 -12.62 -31.93
CA LYS A 62 10.53 -13.77 -31.13
C LYS A 62 9.36 -13.25 -30.31
N LEU A 63 8.14 -13.55 -30.78
CA LEU A 63 6.97 -13.60 -29.92
C LEU A 63 7.43 -14.39 -28.69
N PHE A 64 7.68 -13.70 -27.59
CA PHE A 64 7.48 -14.35 -26.32
C PHE A 64 5.99 -14.67 -26.33
N SER A 65 5.68 -15.94 -26.64
CA SER A 65 4.40 -16.50 -26.26
C SER A 65 4.15 -16.04 -24.82
N PRO A 66 2.97 -15.49 -24.50
CA PRO A 66 2.60 -15.38 -23.11
C PRO A 66 2.72 -16.80 -22.57
N SER A 67 3.74 -17.07 -21.76
CA SER A 67 3.70 -18.25 -20.91
C SER A 67 2.35 -18.17 -20.23
N ALA A 68 1.54 -19.20 -20.46
CA ALA A 68 0.18 -19.29 -19.99
C ALA A 68 0.13 -18.73 -18.56
N VAL A 69 -0.63 -17.65 -18.38
CA VAL A 69 -0.93 -17.12 -17.05
C VAL A 69 -1.59 -18.27 -16.32
N ASN A 70 -0.85 -18.89 -15.41
CA ASN A 70 -1.35 -20.00 -14.62
C ASN A 70 -2.50 -19.44 -13.76
N PRO A 71 -3.73 -19.98 -13.84
CA PRO A 71 -4.89 -19.45 -13.09
C PRO A 71 -4.82 -19.70 -11.58
N SER A 72 -3.62 -19.75 -11.00
CA SER A 72 -3.37 -20.25 -9.64
C SER A 72 -2.64 -19.25 -8.74
N HIS A 73 -2.90 -17.94 -8.84
CA HIS A 73 -2.64 -17.06 -7.70
C HIS A 73 -3.80 -17.20 -6.72
N ARG A 74 -3.87 -18.39 -6.09
CA ARG A 74 -4.58 -18.55 -4.82
C ARG A 74 -3.77 -17.80 -3.78
N VAL A 75 -4.44 -17.34 -2.71
CA VAL A 75 -3.75 -17.06 -1.44
C VAL A 75 -2.85 -18.27 -1.15
N PRO A 76 -1.53 -18.11 -0.95
CA PRO A 76 -0.66 -19.22 -0.59
C PRO A 76 -1.29 -20.00 0.56
N GLU A 77 -1.20 -21.33 0.56
CA GLU A 77 -1.77 -22.17 1.61
C GLU A 77 -1.04 -21.87 2.93
N VAL A 78 -1.57 -20.90 3.67
CA VAL A 78 -1.10 -20.52 5.00
C VAL A 78 -1.48 -21.62 5.95
N ASP A 79 -0.46 -22.18 6.58
CA ASP A 79 -0.58 -23.36 7.40
C ASP A 79 -1.02 -23.03 8.85
N ARG A 80 -0.63 -21.85 9.33
CA ARG A 80 -1.08 -21.24 10.60
C ARG A 80 -1.26 -19.73 10.48
N GLU A 81 -2.30 -19.24 11.13
CA GLU A 81 -2.60 -17.83 11.32
C GLU A 81 -2.79 -17.58 12.82
N GLN A 82 -2.22 -16.49 13.33
CA GLN A 82 -2.42 -16.05 14.71
C GLN A 82 -2.75 -14.55 14.74
N LEU A 83 -3.78 -14.22 15.51
CA LEU A 83 -4.32 -12.87 15.65
C LEU A 83 -4.13 -12.34 17.07
N ALA A 84 -3.83 -11.05 17.16
CA ALA A 84 -4.00 -10.23 18.36
C ALA A 84 -4.74 -8.96 17.94
N VAL A 85 -6.07 -8.95 18.10
CA VAL A 85 -6.96 -7.94 17.53
C VAL A 85 -8.05 -7.46 18.50
N TYR A 86 -8.31 -6.15 18.47
CA TYR A 86 -9.55 -5.57 18.98
C TYR A 86 -10.63 -5.62 17.91
N LYS A 87 -11.85 -5.89 18.34
CA LYS A 87 -13.03 -6.12 17.52
C LYS A 87 -14.11 -5.14 17.97
N SER A 88 -14.90 -4.62 17.05
CA SER A 88 -15.99 -3.69 17.37
C SER A 88 -16.99 -4.21 18.44
N GLY A 89 -17.03 -5.53 18.66
CA GLY A 89 -17.92 -6.20 19.61
C GLY A 89 -19.39 -6.16 19.17
N SER A 90 -20.26 -6.79 19.97
CA SER A 90 -21.73 -6.69 19.83
C SER A 90 -22.24 -5.60 20.77
N GLY A 91 -22.16 -4.35 20.34
CA GLY A 91 -22.51 -3.16 21.12
C GLY A 91 -23.75 -2.42 20.61
N LYS A 92 -23.90 -1.15 21.02
CA LYS A 92 -24.94 -0.21 20.53
C LYS A 92 -24.90 -0.01 19.01
N PHE A 93 -23.78 -0.33 18.38
CA PHE A 93 -23.54 -0.23 16.96
C PHE A 93 -23.34 -1.64 16.39
N ASP A 94 -24.25 -2.04 15.50
CA ASP A 94 -24.21 -3.26 14.71
C ASP A 94 -23.96 -2.97 13.21
N GLU A 95 -23.80 -1.68 12.88
CA GLU A 95 -23.54 -1.20 11.54
C GLU A 95 -22.33 -0.26 11.53
N PHE A 96 -21.40 -0.54 10.62
CA PHE A 96 -20.21 0.25 10.40
C PHE A 96 -20.13 0.63 8.92
N TYR A 97 -19.76 1.88 8.67
CA TYR A 97 -19.62 2.43 7.32
C TYR A 97 -18.17 2.82 7.05
N GLY A 98 -17.26 2.49 7.97
CA GLY A 98 -15.84 2.68 7.77
C GLY A 98 -15.03 2.58 9.05
N ALA A 99 -13.73 2.79 8.89
CA ALA A 99 -12.73 2.82 9.93
C ALA A 99 -11.64 3.83 9.57
N LYS A 100 -11.02 4.44 10.58
CA LYS A 100 -9.77 5.22 10.47
C LYS A 100 -8.85 4.78 11.60
N ALA A 101 -7.56 4.60 11.32
CA ALA A 101 -6.54 4.48 12.35
C ALA A 101 -5.19 4.94 11.82
N THR A 102 -4.32 5.36 12.75
CA THR A 102 -2.91 5.62 12.51
C THR A 102 -2.09 4.45 13.05
N LEU A 103 -1.30 3.83 12.19
CA LEU A 103 -0.55 2.61 12.48
C LEU A 103 0.93 2.93 12.58
N ASN A 104 1.57 2.49 13.67
CA ASN A 104 3.02 2.48 13.76
C ASN A 104 3.59 1.38 12.84
N VAL A 105 4.62 1.72 12.06
CA VAL A 105 5.14 0.85 10.99
C VAL A 105 6.46 0.23 11.39
N TYR A 106 6.58 -1.10 11.33
CA TYR A 106 7.82 -1.84 11.59
C TYR A 106 8.22 -2.70 10.40
N GLY A 107 9.48 -3.16 10.39
CA GLY A 107 10.00 -4.07 9.38
C GLY A 107 10.76 -5.24 10.01
N PHE A 108 10.77 -6.36 9.30
CA PHE A 108 11.36 -7.62 9.74
C PHE A 108 12.23 -8.21 8.62
N PRO A 109 13.50 -7.77 8.50
CA PRO A 109 14.34 -8.10 7.36
C PRO A 109 14.69 -9.60 7.25
N ASN A 110 14.44 -10.37 8.31
CA ASN A 110 14.79 -11.78 8.44
C ASN A 110 13.61 -12.76 8.33
N LEU A 111 12.40 -12.29 7.98
CA LEU A 111 11.28 -13.21 7.76
C LEU A 111 11.58 -14.20 6.62
N LYS A 112 11.16 -15.45 6.82
CA LYS A 112 11.26 -16.49 5.80
C LYS A 112 10.14 -16.36 4.77
N GLY A 113 10.30 -17.06 3.63
CA GLY A 113 9.36 -17.00 2.50
C GLY A 113 7.89 -17.10 2.89
N GLN A 114 7.54 -18.14 3.64
CA GLN A 114 6.16 -18.47 4.03
C GLN A 114 5.72 -17.81 5.35
N GLU A 115 6.53 -16.91 5.91
CA GLU A 115 6.18 -16.15 7.10
C GLU A 115 5.62 -14.77 6.69
N SER A 116 4.68 -14.24 7.47
CA SER A 116 4.28 -12.85 7.37
C SER A 116 4.01 -12.23 8.74
N SER A 117 4.19 -10.92 8.83
CA SER A 117 3.85 -10.11 10.00
C SER A 117 3.22 -8.79 9.56
N SER A 118 2.09 -8.47 10.18
CA SER A 118 1.17 -7.47 9.66
C SER A 118 0.51 -6.65 10.76
N ALA A 119 0.17 -5.41 10.43
CA ALA A 119 -0.76 -4.56 11.17
C ALA A 119 -1.94 -4.24 10.24
N VAL A 120 -3.16 -4.53 10.66
CA VAL A 120 -4.30 -4.60 9.75
C VAL A 120 -5.55 -3.96 10.33
N ILE A 121 -6.31 -3.34 9.45
CA ILE A 121 -7.69 -2.91 9.63
C ILE A 121 -8.57 -3.85 8.81
N TRP A 122 -9.56 -4.49 9.44
CA TRP A 122 -10.54 -5.32 8.76
C TRP A 122 -11.91 -4.66 8.77
N ILE A 123 -12.57 -4.63 7.61
CA ILE A 123 -13.96 -4.25 7.43
C ILE A 123 -14.70 -5.51 6.98
N LEU A 124 -15.59 -6.04 7.81
CA LEU A 124 -16.19 -7.35 7.57
C LEU A 124 -17.72 -7.32 7.59
N ASN A 125 -18.31 -8.21 6.80
CA ASN A 125 -19.69 -8.63 6.95
C ASN A 125 -19.81 -10.12 6.58
N ASN A 126 -20.37 -10.91 7.49
CA ASN A 126 -20.54 -12.35 7.33
C ASN A 126 -22.02 -12.77 7.29
N ALA A 127 -22.87 -11.97 6.64
CA ALA A 127 -24.26 -12.35 6.41
C ALA A 127 -24.34 -13.65 5.58
N ASP A 128 -25.32 -14.49 5.88
CA ASP A 128 -25.61 -15.75 5.18
C ASP A 128 -24.42 -16.73 5.10
N ASN A 129 -23.51 -16.68 6.08
CA ASN A 129 -22.25 -17.44 6.10
C ASN A 129 -21.38 -17.21 4.85
N GLN A 130 -21.45 -16.01 4.27
CA GLN A 130 -20.56 -15.57 3.21
C GLN A 130 -19.74 -14.37 3.69
N LEU A 131 -18.48 -14.62 4.04
CA LEU A 131 -17.59 -13.55 4.50
C LEU A 131 -17.20 -12.63 3.34
N ASN A 132 -17.69 -11.40 3.39
CA ASN A 132 -17.16 -10.29 2.64
C ASN A 132 -16.17 -9.54 3.53
N VAL A 133 -15.00 -9.24 2.99
CA VAL A 133 -13.93 -8.57 3.73
C VAL A 133 -13.20 -7.57 2.83
N ILE A 134 -12.89 -6.42 3.42
CA ILE A 134 -11.85 -5.51 2.95
C ILE A 134 -10.80 -5.44 4.07
N THR A 135 -9.56 -5.66 3.73
CA THR A 135 -8.40 -5.57 4.63
C THR A 135 -7.42 -4.58 4.07
N THR A 136 -6.80 -3.80 4.96
CA THR A 136 -5.73 -2.88 4.59
C THR A 136 -4.84 -2.60 5.77
N GLY A 137 -3.59 -2.24 5.50
CA GLY A 137 -2.61 -2.02 6.53
C GLY A 137 -1.20 -2.08 5.95
N TRP A 138 -0.25 -2.52 6.77
CA TRP A 138 1.08 -2.85 6.30
C TRP A 138 1.42 -4.29 6.66
N HIS A 139 2.26 -4.91 5.85
CA HIS A 139 2.84 -6.22 6.15
C HIS A 139 4.24 -6.38 5.58
N VAL A 140 4.99 -7.30 6.17
CA VAL A 140 6.19 -7.89 5.56
C VAL A 140 5.78 -9.29 5.12
N TYR A 141 5.78 -9.55 3.81
CA TYR A 141 5.32 -10.83 3.26
C TYR A 141 6.19 -11.28 2.07
N PRO A 142 7.28 -12.03 2.33
CA PRO A 142 8.29 -12.31 1.32
C PRO A 142 7.81 -13.18 0.15
N GLU A 143 6.90 -14.13 0.38
CA GLU A 143 6.30 -14.92 -0.71
C GLU A 143 5.47 -14.05 -1.68
N LEU A 144 4.85 -12.97 -1.20
CA LEU A 144 4.05 -12.08 -2.05
C LEU A 144 4.90 -11.11 -2.88
N TYR A 145 5.96 -10.54 -2.30
CA TYR A 145 6.75 -9.47 -2.94
C TYR A 145 8.12 -9.90 -3.46
N GLY A 146 8.65 -11.04 -2.99
CA GLY A 146 10.02 -11.47 -3.29
C GLY A 146 11.10 -10.68 -2.54
N ASP A 147 10.73 -9.89 -1.52
CA ASP A 147 11.64 -9.15 -0.64
C ASP A 147 11.15 -9.17 0.82
N THR A 148 11.91 -8.59 1.75
CA THR A 148 11.55 -8.49 3.18
C THR A 148 11.27 -7.04 3.60
N GLN A 149 10.89 -6.18 2.65
CA GLN A 149 10.49 -4.80 2.96
C GLN A 149 9.07 -4.76 3.53
N THR A 150 8.76 -3.66 4.21
CA THR A 150 7.39 -3.41 4.68
C THR A 150 6.59 -2.77 3.56
N HIS A 151 5.47 -3.37 3.18
CA HIS A 151 4.60 -2.86 2.13
C HIS A 151 3.26 -2.42 2.69
N PHE A 152 2.76 -1.29 2.20
CA PHE A 152 1.34 -0.97 2.29
C PHE A 152 0.57 -1.98 1.45
N PHE A 153 -0.51 -2.55 2.00
CA PHE A 153 -1.28 -3.54 1.28
C PHE A 153 -2.78 -3.34 1.43
N THR A 154 -3.47 -3.98 0.49
CA THR A 154 -4.91 -4.20 0.58
C THR A 154 -5.22 -5.63 0.17
N LEU A 155 -6.29 -6.20 0.68
CA LEU A 155 -6.89 -7.44 0.19
C LEU A 155 -8.40 -7.33 0.33
N TRP A 156 -9.14 -7.77 -0.69
CA TRP A 156 -10.58 -7.87 -0.63
C TRP A 156 -11.00 -9.29 -1.02
N ALA A 157 -12.07 -9.80 -0.42
CA ALA A 157 -12.67 -11.08 -0.79
C ALA A 157 -14.17 -11.11 -0.46
N VAL A 158 -14.90 -12.04 -1.11
CA VAL A 158 -16.37 -12.19 -0.93
C VAL A 158 -16.81 -13.58 -0.53
N ASP A 159 -15.89 -14.54 -0.50
CA ASP A 159 -16.17 -15.97 -0.28
C ASP A 159 -15.18 -16.59 0.69
N GLU A 160 -14.95 -15.97 1.85
CA GLU A 160 -13.98 -16.45 2.86
C GLU A 160 -12.55 -16.58 2.29
N GLN A 161 -12.21 -15.75 1.30
CA GLN A 161 -10.93 -15.80 0.57
C GLN A 161 -10.72 -17.13 -0.18
N SER A 162 -11.78 -17.90 -0.46
CA SER A 162 -11.67 -19.22 -1.07
C SER A 162 -11.47 -19.17 -2.59
N SER A 163 -12.06 -18.19 -3.29
CA SER A 163 -11.92 -18.11 -4.75
C SER A 163 -12.02 -16.70 -5.35
N THR A 164 -12.64 -15.73 -4.66
CA THR A 164 -12.93 -14.41 -5.23
C THR A 164 -12.33 -13.32 -4.36
N GLY A 165 -11.34 -12.64 -4.92
CA GLY A 165 -10.54 -11.64 -4.21
C GLY A 165 -9.06 -11.79 -4.50
N CYS A 166 -8.27 -10.79 -4.12
CA CYS A 166 -6.81 -10.86 -4.22
C CYS A 166 -6.13 -9.73 -3.44
N TYR A 167 -4.83 -9.91 -3.24
CA TYR A 167 -3.96 -8.85 -2.74
C TYR A 167 -3.76 -7.75 -3.79
N ASN A 168 -3.70 -6.51 -3.28
CA ASN A 168 -3.31 -5.31 -4.00
C ASN A 168 -4.09 -5.18 -5.33
N LEU A 169 -3.36 -5.12 -6.44
CA LEU A 169 -3.90 -4.98 -7.80
C LEU A 169 -3.71 -6.26 -8.63
N GLN A 170 -3.53 -7.42 -7.97
CA GLN A 170 -3.27 -8.69 -8.66
C GLN A 170 -4.48 -9.20 -9.47
N CYS A 171 -5.67 -8.69 -9.18
CA CYS A 171 -6.92 -8.97 -9.86
C CYS A 171 -7.77 -7.70 -9.93
N ASN A 172 -8.75 -7.72 -10.83
CA ASN A 172 -9.70 -6.61 -10.96
C ASN A 172 -10.58 -6.53 -9.72
N GLY A 173 -10.73 -5.33 -9.17
CA GLY A 173 -11.64 -5.06 -8.06
C GLY A 173 -11.39 -3.70 -7.43
N PHE A 174 -10.12 -3.35 -7.23
CA PHE A 174 -9.79 -2.01 -6.78
C PHE A 174 -9.60 -1.04 -7.96
N VAL A 175 -10.30 0.09 -7.94
CA VAL A 175 -10.18 1.15 -8.93
C VAL A 175 -9.28 2.24 -8.37
N LEU A 176 -8.09 2.40 -8.95
CA LEU A 176 -7.12 3.42 -8.57
C LEU A 176 -7.59 4.82 -8.97
N GLN A 177 -7.34 5.79 -8.08
CA GLN A 177 -7.48 7.20 -8.41
C GLN A 177 -6.24 7.67 -9.21
N ASN A 178 -6.46 8.25 -10.40
CA ASN A 178 -5.37 8.57 -11.35
C ASN A 178 -4.25 9.51 -10.84
N ALA A 179 -4.43 10.19 -9.69
CA ALA A 179 -3.52 11.21 -9.19
C ALA A 179 -2.80 10.82 -7.88
N THR A 180 -2.95 9.59 -7.37
CA THR A 180 -2.29 9.17 -6.12
C THR A 180 -0.85 8.73 -6.36
N SER A 181 0.08 9.16 -5.49
CA SER A 181 1.46 8.64 -5.44
C SER A 181 1.58 7.37 -4.60
N ILE A 182 0.57 7.06 -3.78
CA ILE A 182 0.51 5.86 -2.94
C ILE A 182 -0.45 4.89 -3.58
N VAL A 183 0.03 3.68 -3.85
CA VAL A 183 -0.75 2.58 -4.45
C VAL A 183 -0.57 1.30 -3.60
N PRO A 184 -1.59 0.42 -3.53
CA PRO A 184 -1.44 -0.87 -2.85
C PRO A 184 -0.24 -1.66 -3.37
N GLY A 185 0.57 -2.19 -2.46
CA GLY A 185 1.81 -2.90 -2.75
C GLY A 185 3.07 -2.04 -2.76
N VAL A 186 2.98 -0.72 -2.53
CA VAL A 186 4.18 0.13 -2.43
C VAL A 186 4.97 -0.14 -1.14
N VAL A 187 6.29 -0.03 -1.22
CA VAL A 187 7.18 -0.08 -0.05
C VAL A 187 6.94 1.14 0.83
N LEU A 188 6.79 0.92 2.14
CA LEU A 188 6.83 1.94 3.16
C LEU A 188 8.26 2.10 3.67
N ASN A 189 8.82 3.28 3.46
CA ASN A 189 10.17 3.63 3.88
C ASN A 189 10.22 5.13 4.20
N PRO A 190 10.75 5.55 5.36
CA PRO A 190 11.31 4.71 6.44
C PRO A 190 10.28 3.98 7.31
N VAL A 191 10.78 3.00 8.08
CA VAL A 191 10.03 2.24 9.10
C VAL A 191 10.62 2.50 10.49
N SER A 192 9.83 2.27 11.53
CA SER A 192 10.19 2.53 12.92
C SER A 192 11.31 1.63 13.41
N THR A 193 12.08 2.13 14.38
CA THR A 193 13.12 1.37 15.09
C THR A 193 12.84 1.43 16.58
N VAL A 194 12.96 0.30 17.27
CA VAL A 194 12.83 0.22 18.73
C VAL A 194 13.80 1.18 19.41
N ASP A 195 13.31 1.95 20.39
CA ASP A 195 14.05 3.04 21.07
C ASP A 195 14.65 4.10 20.11
N GLY A 196 14.15 4.19 18.87
CA GLY A 196 14.62 5.07 17.82
C GLY A 196 13.49 5.86 17.13
N PRO A 197 13.75 6.40 15.92
CA PRO A 197 12.75 7.12 15.15
C PRO A 197 11.49 6.27 14.92
N GLN A 198 10.33 6.89 15.12
CA GLN A 198 9.01 6.29 14.91
C GLN A 198 8.39 6.85 13.64
N TYR A 199 7.79 5.98 12.84
CA TYR A 199 7.09 6.32 11.60
C TYR A 199 5.71 5.69 11.59
N GLU A 200 4.76 6.46 11.07
CA GLU A 200 3.35 6.15 11.15
C GLU A 200 2.67 6.42 9.81
N VAL A 201 1.60 5.67 9.55
CA VAL A 201 0.72 5.89 8.40
C VAL A 201 -0.73 5.90 8.87
N THR A 202 -1.53 6.82 8.34
CA THR A 202 -2.96 6.89 8.64
C THR A 202 -3.75 6.34 7.47
N ILE A 203 -4.63 5.39 7.75
CA ILE A 203 -5.47 4.71 6.76
C ILE A 203 -6.92 4.95 7.15
N LYS A 204 -7.75 5.29 6.16
CA LYS A 204 -9.20 5.39 6.32
C LYS A 204 -9.90 4.61 5.21
N VAL A 205 -10.82 3.73 5.59
CA VAL A 205 -11.76 3.11 4.68
C VAL A 205 -13.14 3.65 5.01
N PHE A 206 -13.86 4.17 4.02
CA PHE A 206 -15.18 4.74 4.22
C PHE A 206 -16.11 4.43 3.05
N LYS A 207 -17.32 3.99 3.35
CA LYS A 207 -18.38 3.74 2.37
C LYS A 207 -19.00 5.07 1.98
N ASP A 208 -18.77 5.51 0.75
CA ASP A 208 -19.36 6.75 0.25
C ASP A 208 -20.90 6.63 0.24
N PRO A 209 -21.65 7.50 0.93
CA PRO A 209 -23.10 7.44 0.97
C PRO A 209 -23.75 7.72 -0.39
N THR A 210 -23.03 8.34 -1.34
CA THR A 210 -23.56 8.71 -2.65
C THR A 210 -23.48 7.55 -3.64
N SER A 211 -22.29 7.02 -3.92
CA SER A 211 -22.11 5.92 -4.86
C SER A 211 -22.40 4.56 -4.22
N GLY A 212 -22.14 4.45 -2.91
CA GLY A 212 -22.15 3.23 -2.14
C GLY A 212 -20.84 2.45 -2.18
N ASP A 213 -19.81 2.96 -2.85
CA ASP A 213 -18.50 2.31 -2.97
C ASP A 213 -17.65 2.49 -1.72
N TRP A 214 -16.74 1.56 -1.47
CA TRP A 214 -15.80 1.63 -0.35
C TRP A 214 -14.54 2.35 -0.78
N TRP A 215 -14.34 3.56 -0.28
CA TRP A 215 -13.18 4.39 -0.58
C TRP A 215 -12.05 4.16 0.40
N LEU A 216 -10.84 4.04 -0.14
CA LEU A 216 -9.59 3.96 0.60
C LEU A 216 -8.88 5.32 0.54
N TYR A 217 -8.46 5.78 1.70
CA TYR A 217 -7.61 6.96 1.86
C TYR A 217 -6.35 6.59 2.63
N PHE A 218 -5.25 7.23 2.26
CA PHE A 218 -3.94 7.03 2.87
C PHE A 218 -3.24 8.38 3.05
N GLY A 219 -2.49 8.53 4.13
CA GLY A 219 -1.68 9.71 4.38
C GLY A 219 -1.04 9.68 5.75
N HIS A 220 -0.86 10.87 6.31
CA HIS A 220 -0.34 11.07 7.65
C HIS A 220 -1.28 12.00 8.41
N ASP A 221 -1.67 11.58 9.61
CA ASP A 221 -2.63 12.26 10.47
C ASP A 221 -3.94 12.56 9.70
N ASP A 222 -4.38 13.82 9.65
CA ASP A 222 -5.58 14.24 8.94
C ASP A 222 -5.36 14.55 7.46
N ASN A 223 -4.11 14.51 6.96
CA ASN A 223 -3.78 14.78 5.57
C ASN A 223 -3.95 13.51 4.71
N LEU A 224 -5.19 13.05 4.61
CA LEU A 224 -5.56 11.83 3.89
C LEU A 224 -5.91 12.12 2.42
N ASN A 225 -5.26 11.42 1.50
CA ASN A 225 -5.54 11.49 0.08
C ASN A 225 -6.30 10.24 -0.39
N PRO A 226 -7.26 10.37 -1.32
CA PRO A 226 -7.94 9.22 -1.89
C PRO A 226 -6.97 8.39 -2.73
N VAL A 227 -6.85 7.10 -2.40
CA VAL A 227 -6.03 6.13 -3.15
C VAL A 227 -6.86 5.50 -4.28
N GLY A 228 -8.13 5.22 -3.99
CA GLY A 228 -9.05 4.53 -4.89
C GLY A 228 -10.22 3.95 -4.14
N TYR A 229 -10.98 3.06 -4.78
CA TYR A 229 -12.17 2.47 -4.19
C TYR A 229 -12.44 1.04 -4.67
N TRP A 230 -13.16 0.28 -3.85
CA TRP A 230 -13.80 -0.97 -4.24
C TRP A 230 -15.27 -0.69 -4.61
N PRO A 231 -15.69 -0.97 -5.86
CA PRO A 231 -17.08 -0.83 -6.26
C PRO A 231 -18.00 -1.67 -5.39
N LYS A 232 -19.15 -1.12 -5.01
CA LYS A 232 -20.14 -1.87 -4.20
C LYS A 232 -20.57 -3.18 -4.85
N SER A 233 -20.57 -3.22 -6.18
CA SER A 233 -20.98 -4.37 -6.98
C SER A 233 -20.05 -5.57 -6.86
N LEU A 234 -18.87 -5.41 -6.26
CA LEU A 234 -18.03 -6.55 -5.91
C LEU A 234 -18.65 -7.38 -4.80
N PHE A 235 -19.33 -6.73 -3.86
CA PHE A 235 -19.73 -7.32 -2.60
C PHE A 235 -21.19 -7.78 -2.64
N THR A 236 -21.51 -8.77 -1.81
CA THR A 236 -22.88 -9.17 -1.48
C THR A 236 -23.31 -8.45 -0.21
N SER A 237 -22.72 -8.80 0.93
CA SER A 237 -23.11 -8.28 2.24
C SER A 237 -22.48 -6.90 2.53
N LEU A 238 -21.21 -6.69 2.17
CA LEU A 238 -20.55 -5.38 2.28
C LEU A 238 -21.10 -4.34 1.28
N ALA A 239 -21.90 -4.72 0.28
CA ALA A 239 -22.58 -3.75 -0.58
C ALA A 239 -23.51 -2.83 0.23
N ASN A 240 -24.04 -3.33 1.35
CA ASN A 240 -24.95 -2.60 2.23
C ASN A 240 -24.17 -1.88 3.33
N LYS A 241 -23.49 -2.63 4.20
CA LYS A 241 -22.81 -2.14 5.40
C LYS A 241 -21.81 -3.16 5.92
N ALA A 242 -20.86 -2.74 6.76
CA ALA A 242 -20.09 -3.67 7.58
C ALA A 242 -20.83 -3.94 8.89
N THR A 243 -20.63 -5.14 9.44
CA THR A 243 -21.19 -5.54 10.75
C THR A 243 -20.10 -5.75 11.80
N ARG A 244 -18.84 -5.75 11.37
CA ARG A 244 -17.68 -5.84 12.24
C ARG A 244 -16.52 -5.05 11.65
N VAL A 245 -15.80 -4.36 12.52
CA VAL A 245 -14.54 -3.71 12.20
C VAL A 245 -13.51 -4.11 13.25
N ASP A 246 -12.35 -4.54 12.80
CA ASP A 246 -11.26 -4.98 13.67
C ASP A 246 -9.97 -4.23 13.38
N PHE A 247 -9.14 -4.13 14.41
CA PHE A 247 -7.80 -3.54 14.36
C PHE A 247 -6.82 -4.43 15.12
N GLY A 248 -5.60 -4.57 14.60
CA GLY A 248 -4.53 -5.23 15.34
C GLY A 248 -3.53 -5.95 14.46
N GLY A 249 -2.86 -6.93 15.05
CA GLY A 249 -1.79 -7.68 14.41
C GLY A 249 -2.22 -9.06 13.91
N GLN A 250 -1.61 -9.45 12.79
CA GLN A 250 -1.72 -10.80 12.24
C GLN A 250 -0.33 -11.31 11.88
N VAL A 251 -0.06 -12.58 12.17
CA VAL A 251 1.08 -13.30 11.64
C VAL A 251 0.64 -14.59 10.95
N THR A 252 1.40 -15.00 9.94
CA THR A 252 1.23 -16.29 9.28
C THR A 252 2.55 -17.02 9.17
N PHE A 253 2.54 -18.35 9.27
CA PHE A 253 3.74 -19.17 9.21
C PHE A 253 3.43 -20.67 8.99
N PRO A 254 4.40 -21.49 8.52
CA PRO A 254 4.22 -22.93 8.35
C PRO A 254 4.01 -23.69 9.67
N LYS A 255 3.31 -24.84 9.63
CA LYS A 255 3.11 -25.68 10.84
C LYS A 255 4.40 -26.26 11.40
N SER A 256 5.42 -26.39 10.55
CA SER A 256 6.75 -26.87 10.91
C SER A 256 7.62 -25.82 11.59
N ASP A 257 7.17 -24.56 11.65
CA ASP A 257 7.95 -23.42 12.17
C ASP A 257 7.30 -22.81 13.42
N THR A 258 8.01 -21.86 14.01
CA THR A 258 7.50 -20.98 15.07
C THR A 258 7.04 -19.65 14.51
N GLY A 259 6.02 -19.06 15.12
CA GLY A 259 5.47 -17.79 14.67
C GLY A 259 6.50 -16.64 14.71
N PRO A 260 6.51 -15.76 13.69
CA PRO A 260 7.43 -14.64 13.62
C PRO A 260 7.04 -13.54 14.63
N PRO A 261 7.91 -12.54 14.88
CA PRO A 261 7.54 -11.41 15.72
C PRO A 261 6.37 -10.60 15.12
N MET A 262 5.51 -10.05 15.99
CA MET A 262 4.37 -9.19 15.62
C MET A 262 4.58 -7.76 16.09
N GLY A 263 4.15 -6.78 15.30
CA GLY A 263 4.25 -5.36 15.66
C GLY A 263 5.71 -4.93 15.71
N SER A 264 6.22 -4.58 16.90
CA SER A 264 7.63 -4.24 17.14
C SER A 264 8.47 -5.45 17.56
N GLY A 265 7.84 -6.62 17.78
CA GLY A 265 8.47 -7.78 18.41
C GLY A 265 8.47 -7.73 19.94
N HIS A 266 7.81 -6.73 20.55
CA HIS A 266 7.69 -6.59 22.00
C HIS A 266 6.23 -6.74 22.45
N PHE A 267 6.06 -7.25 23.66
CA PHE A 267 4.76 -7.34 24.32
C PHE A 267 4.23 -5.94 24.69
N PRO A 268 2.90 -5.77 24.79
CA PRO A 268 2.27 -4.48 25.07
C PRO A 268 2.55 -3.91 26.47
N GLU A 269 3.11 -4.68 27.40
CA GLU A 269 3.59 -4.17 28.70
C GLU A 269 4.94 -3.44 28.60
N ASP A 270 5.65 -3.59 27.48
CA ASP A 270 6.91 -2.90 27.18
C ASP A 270 6.60 -1.55 26.49
N HIS A 271 7.31 -0.48 26.87
CA HIS A 271 7.16 0.84 26.23
C HIS A 271 7.59 0.85 24.76
N LYS A 272 8.19 -0.26 24.29
CA LYS A 272 8.63 -0.52 22.92
C LYS A 272 7.56 -1.18 22.04
N ALA A 273 6.38 -1.48 22.58
CA ALA A 273 5.30 -2.12 21.85
C ALA A 273 4.87 -1.31 20.62
N ALA A 274 4.40 -2.00 19.58
CA ALA A 274 3.73 -1.33 18.48
C ALA A 274 2.33 -0.89 18.91
N TYR A 275 1.79 0.09 18.20
CA TYR A 275 0.52 0.69 18.56
C TYR A 275 -0.31 1.07 17.33
N PHE A 276 -1.61 1.16 17.58
CA PHE A 276 -2.57 1.88 16.76
C PHE A 276 -3.04 3.09 17.57
N LYS A 277 -3.09 4.26 16.94
CA LYS A 277 -3.66 5.48 17.54
C LYS A 277 -4.74 6.07 16.65
N ASP A 278 -5.51 7.02 17.20
CA ASP A 278 -6.63 7.66 16.52
C ASP A 278 -7.62 6.64 15.92
N THR A 279 -7.83 5.53 16.63
CA THR A 279 -8.67 4.42 16.19
C THR A 279 -10.14 4.84 16.24
N ASN A 280 -10.78 4.95 15.08
CA ASN A 280 -12.15 5.43 14.94
C ASN A 280 -12.98 4.50 14.06
N TYR A 281 -14.19 4.25 14.51
CA TYR A 281 -15.25 3.63 13.72
C TYR A 281 -16.07 4.74 13.05
N ILE A 282 -16.60 4.48 11.86
CA ILE A 282 -17.35 5.49 11.08
C ILE A 282 -18.81 5.09 10.94
N ASP A 283 -19.72 5.98 11.30
CA ASP A 283 -21.16 5.79 11.18
C ASP A 283 -21.67 6.12 9.75
N LYS A 284 -22.96 5.87 9.50
CA LYS A 284 -23.60 6.12 8.19
C LYS A 284 -23.52 7.56 7.70
N ASN A 285 -23.34 8.51 8.61
CA ASN A 285 -23.26 9.94 8.31
C ASN A 285 -21.80 10.42 8.16
N GLY A 286 -20.82 9.51 8.30
CA GLY A 286 -19.40 9.86 8.29
C GLY A 286 -18.87 10.34 9.64
N GLY A 287 -19.66 10.23 10.72
CA GLY A 287 -19.24 10.59 12.07
C GLY A 287 -18.32 9.55 12.69
N PHE A 288 -17.29 10.00 13.42
CA PHE A 288 -16.40 9.14 14.16
C PHE A 288 -16.97 8.77 15.52
N PHE A 289 -16.79 7.51 15.92
CA PHE A 289 -17.10 7.04 17.26
C PHE A 289 -16.14 5.93 17.70
N LEU A 290 -16.10 5.72 19.01
CA LEU A 290 -15.38 4.63 19.67
C LEU A 290 -16.41 3.81 20.48
N PRO A 291 -16.41 2.47 20.39
CA PRO A 291 -17.20 1.63 21.27
C PRO A 291 -16.63 1.69 22.69
N ASP A 292 -17.51 1.79 23.69
CA ASP A 292 -17.12 1.93 25.11
C ASP A 292 -16.35 0.71 25.65
N ASN A 293 -16.45 -0.45 25.00
CA ASN A 293 -15.71 -1.67 25.29
C ASN A 293 -15.61 -2.54 24.02
N PRO A 294 -14.53 -2.49 23.23
CA PRO A 294 -14.35 -3.42 22.13
C PRO A 294 -14.19 -4.86 22.66
N ASP A 295 -14.69 -5.82 21.88
CA ASP A 295 -14.35 -7.24 22.06
C ASP A 295 -12.90 -7.46 21.61
N PHE A 296 -12.29 -8.59 21.94
CA PHE A 296 -10.92 -8.89 21.51
C PHE A 296 -10.71 -10.37 21.19
N ARG A 297 -9.64 -10.65 20.43
CA ARG A 297 -9.18 -12.01 20.15
C ARG A 297 -7.67 -12.04 20.19
N VAL A 298 -7.12 -12.93 21.01
CA VAL A 298 -5.69 -13.24 21.08
C VAL A 298 -5.57 -14.76 20.99
N ASP A 299 -5.00 -15.26 19.89
CA ASP A 299 -4.92 -16.71 19.65
C ASP A 299 -3.85 -17.38 20.52
N SER A 300 -2.71 -16.70 20.71
CA SER A 300 -1.56 -17.23 21.46
C SER A 300 -0.99 -16.17 22.42
N PRO A 301 -1.63 -15.96 23.60
CA PRO A 301 -1.27 -14.91 24.56
C PRO A 301 0.18 -14.95 25.05
N ASP A 302 0.79 -16.14 25.08
CA ASP A 302 2.19 -16.33 25.48
C ASP A 302 3.19 -15.81 24.44
N CYS A 303 2.75 -15.44 23.23
CA CYS A 303 3.62 -14.97 22.14
C CYS A 303 3.20 -13.64 21.55
N TYR A 304 1.91 -13.32 21.58
CA TYR A 304 1.37 -12.04 21.14
C TYR A 304 0.27 -11.63 22.09
N ASN A 305 0.18 -10.35 22.38
CA ASN A 305 -0.86 -9.85 23.24
C ASN A 305 -1.34 -8.48 22.79
N LEU A 306 -2.46 -8.07 23.37
CA LEU A 306 -3.02 -6.72 23.29
C LEU A 306 -2.85 -6.05 24.65
N GLY A 307 -2.67 -4.74 24.67
CA GLY A 307 -2.65 -4.00 25.91
C GLY A 307 -3.18 -2.60 25.75
N GLY A 308 -4.00 -2.19 26.72
CA GLY A 308 -4.73 -0.93 26.68
C GLY A 308 -5.77 -0.89 25.55
N PHE A 309 -6.80 -0.10 25.75
CA PHE A 309 -7.65 0.40 24.68
C PHE A 309 -8.33 1.65 25.21
N ASP A 310 -7.86 2.80 24.78
CA ASP A 310 -8.43 4.08 25.18
C ASP A 310 -8.74 4.95 23.96
N THR A 311 -9.10 6.21 24.22
CA THR A 311 -9.50 7.15 23.17
C THR A 311 -8.35 7.60 22.28
N ASP A 312 -7.11 7.40 22.72
CA ASP A 312 -5.90 7.80 22.02
C ASP A 312 -5.29 6.61 21.29
N HIS A 313 -5.02 5.49 21.98
CA HIS A 313 -4.33 4.36 21.40
C HIS A 313 -4.63 2.99 22.05
N PHE A 314 -4.15 1.94 21.38
CA PHE A 314 -3.94 0.62 21.97
C PHE A 314 -2.60 0.04 21.51
N LEU A 315 -2.05 -0.86 22.31
CA LEU A 315 -0.78 -1.55 22.06
C LEU A 315 -1.02 -2.98 21.61
N TYR A 316 -0.12 -3.49 20.77
CA TYR A 316 -0.13 -4.87 20.31
C TYR A 316 1.28 -5.34 19.96
N GLY A 317 1.47 -6.66 19.98
CA GLY A 317 2.68 -7.28 19.47
C GLY A 317 3.17 -8.41 20.35
N GLY A 318 4.38 -8.87 20.04
CA GLY A 318 5.09 -9.86 20.83
C GLY A 318 6.22 -10.51 20.03
N PRO A 319 7.14 -11.20 20.72
CA PRO A 319 8.39 -11.70 20.13
C PRO A 319 8.20 -12.88 19.17
N GLY A 320 7.01 -13.49 19.13
CA GLY A 320 6.78 -14.74 18.41
C GLY A 320 7.30 -15.96 19.17
N GLY A 321 7.60 -17.03 18.44
CA GLY A 321 8.08 -18.29 19.02
C GLY A 321 7.02 -19.36 19.28
N CYS A 322 5.74 -19.05 19.07
CA CYS A 322 4.65 -20.01 19.28
C CYS A 322 4.53 -21.01 18.13
N THR A 323 4.22 -22.26 18.47
CA THR A 323 3.90 -23.32 17.50
C THR A 323 2.42 -23.67 17.47
N ASN A 324 1.54 -22.99 18.22
CA ASN A 324 0.10 -23.30 18.28
C ASN A 324 -0.70 -22.03 18.21
#